data_AF-A0A160P118-F1
#
_entry.id   AF-A0A160P118-F1
#
_cell.length_a   1.000
_cell.length_b   1.000
_cell.length_c   1.000
_cell.angle_alpha   90.00
_cell.angle_beta   90.00
_cell.angle_gamma   90.00
#
_symmetry.space_group_name_H-M   'P 1'
#
loop_
_entity.id
_entity.type
_entity.pdbx_description
1 polymer ?
#
loop_
_entity_poly.entity_id
_entity_poly.type
_entity_poly.pdbx_seq_one_letter_code
_entity_poly.pdbx_strand_id
1 'polypeptide(L)'
;MDGPFQRGREGGPSNRAQIGVQSRVYSTTLPSRCIHSDACEAGDVRVRPEALARGEVVVVAPALCPHVTGRSALNSTSTADRWDDVDHFGGSGGPLSHIGPLPGPRGRPDGVPHGADPSPVENALKGENTMSHVHTAHPGATGHDELVPSRYALKVGDIDVTVISDGVLPITTSTLAANVERAELDAWLKDMYLPQEVCDWPLNVAVLRSGDRTIIVDSGLGTEFPGFPRAGQLAARLDAAGIDPASVTDVVLTHLHMDHVGGLLVEGLRGRLRKDVRVHVAAAEAEFWGTPDFTKTVMPGPVPDVLRQTASRFLDVYRGRLRTFEKEYEVAPGVVMERTGGHTPGHSIIRLESGGDRLMFAGDAVFQTGFDKPDWHNGFDHDPEEAIRVRRRLLTELSETGGQLLASHLSFPSVCHVGADGNTFRVVPAVWDH
;
A
#
# COMPACT_ATOMS: atom_id res chain seq x y z
N MET A 1 -21.33 -78.79 -15.79
CA MET A 1 -20.93 -79.34 -17.09
C MET A 1 -20.22 -78.24 -17.85
N ASP A 2 -19.06 -78.61 -18.41
CA ASP A 2 -18.31 -78.04 -19.52
C ASP A 2 -17.62 -76.67 -19.39
N GLY A 3 -16.28 -76.72 -19.45
CA GLY A 3 -15.33 -75.61 -19.38
C GLY A 3 -14.94 -75.02 -20.76
N PRO A 4 -13.64 -74.92 -21.08
CA PRO A 4 -12.78 -73.76 -20.78
C PRO A 4 -12.12 -73.17 -22.05
N PHE A 5 -11.43 -72.02 -21.96
CA PHE A 5 -10.27 -71.76 -22.83
C PHE A 5 -9.28 -70.73 -22.25
N GLN A 6 -8.00 -71.14 -22.19
CA GLN A 6 -6.83 -70.35 -21.83
C GLN A 6 -6.20 -69.67 -23.06
N ARG A 7 -5.54 -68.51 -22.87
CA ARG A 7 -4.11 -68.30 -23.20
C ARG A 7 -3.66 -66.88 -22.82
N GLY A 8 -2.41 -66.75 -22.37
CA GLY A 8 -1.83 -65.48 -21.94
C GLY A 8 -0.55 -65.07 -22.67
N ARG A 9 0.18 -64.20 -21.96
CA ARG A 9 1.54 -63.64 -22.15
C ARG A 9 1.71 -62.31 -22.92
N GLU A 10 2.22 -61.35 -22.13
CA GLU A 10 3.43 -60.52 -22.29
C GLU A 10 3.61 -59.64 -23.56
N GLY A 11 3.82 -58.34 -23.30
CA GLY A 11 4.39 -57.39 -24.26
C GLY A 11 4.47 -55.97 -23.67
N GLY A 12 5.67 -55.55 -23.27
CA GLY A 12 5.98 -54.20 -22.79
C GLY A 12 5.94 -53.09 -23.87
N PRO A 13 6.27 -51.84 -23.50
CA PRO A 13 5.78 -50.63 -24.16
C PRO A 13 6.70 -50.09 -25.26
N SER A 14 6.17 -49.35 -26.23
CA SER A 14 6.98 -48.39 -27.00
C SER A 14 6.18 -47.22 -27.57
N ASN A 15 6.70 -46.03 -27.24
CA ASN A 15 6.74 -44.77 -27.99
C ASN A 15 5.47 -44.18 -28.62
N ARG A 16 4.91 -43.17 -27.94
CA ARG A 16 4.48 -41.93 -28.60
C ARG A 16 5.22 -40.75 -27.99
N ALA A 17 6.02 -40.10 -28.83
CA ALA A 17 6.79 -38.91 -28.50
C ALA A 17 5.86 -37.75 -28.10
N GLN A 18 6.05 -37.23 -26.90
CA GLN A 18 5.59 -35.89 -26.53
C GLN A 18 6.62 -34.89 -27.05
N ILE A 19 6.17 -33.94 -27.87
CA ILE A 19 6.94 -32.75 -28.23
C ILE A 19 6.91 -31.85 -27.00
N GLY A 20 7.94 -31.95 -26.16
CA GLY A 20 8.19 -31.01 -25.06
C GLY A 20 8.87 -29.77 -25.62
N VAL A 21 8.18 -28.63 -25.61
CA VAL A 21 8.82 -27.33 -25.79
C VAL A 21 9.44 -26.94 -24.45
N GLN A 22 10.75 -27.18 -24.30
CA GLN A 22 11.53 -26.60 -23.21
C GLN A 22 11.85 -25.14 -23.55
N SER A 23 11.14 -24.19 -22.93
CA SER A 23 11.54 -22.79 -22.92
C SER A 23 12.71 -22.62 -21.95
N ARG A 24 13.94 -22.62 -22.47
CA ARG A 24 15.11 -22.11 -21.73
C ARG A 24 15.17 -20.60 -21.88
N VAL A 25 14.87 -19.88 -20.80
CA VAL A 25 15.16 -18.45 -20.70
C VAL A 25 16.62 -18.29 -20.30
N TYR A 26 17.45 -17.78 -21.21
CA TYR A 26 18.79 -17.31 -20.86
C TYR A 26 18.70 -15.81 -20.56
N SER A 27 18.84 -15.46 -19.29
CA SER A 27 19.03 -14.07 -18.85
C SER A 27 20.45 -13.62 -19.23
N THR A 28 20.56 -12.68 -20.15
CA THR A 28 21.79 -11.91 -20.35
C THR A 28 21.66 -10.60 -19.59
N THR A 29 22.28 -10.55 -18.41
CA THR A 29 22.51 -9.33 -17.65
C THR A 29 23.48 -8.44 -18.44
N LEU A 30 22.99 -7.31 -18.97
CA LEU A 30 23.86 -6.24 -19.45
C LEU A 30 24.24 -5.35 -18.25
N PRO A 31 25.52 -5.10 -17.97
CA PRO A 31 25.90 -4.15 -16.94
C PRO A 31 25.64 -2.72 -17.42
N SER A 32 24.74 -2.03 -16.73
CA SER A 32 24.53 -0.58 -16.83
C SER A 32 25.76 0.15 -16.27
N ARG A 33 26.57 0.77 -17.14
CA ARG A 33 27.42 1.94 -16.81
C ARG A 33 28.12 2.47 -18.06
N CYS A 34 27.65 3.62 -18.56
CA CYS A 34 28.42 4.68 -19.21
C CYS A 34 27.48 5.85 -19.51
N ILE A 35 27.32 6.78 -18.55
CA ILE A 35 26.86 8.15 -18.84
C ILE A 35 27.99 9.07 -18.41
N HIS A 36 28.83 9.41 -19.39
CA HIS A 36 29.51 10.69 -19.58
C HIS A 36 30.64 10.51 -20.61
N SER A 37 30.36 10.86 -21.87
CA SER A 37 31.22 11.67 -22.74
C SER A 37 30.71 11.60 -24.18
N ASP A 38 30.77 12.75 -24.85
CA ASP A 38 30.34 12.97 -26.22
C ASP A 38 31.08 12.08 -27.24
N ALA A 39 30.38 11.86 -28.36
CA ALA A 39 30.84 11.30 -29.64
C ALA A 39 30.92 9.77 -29.77
N CYS A 40 29.89 9.19 -30.41
CA CYS A 40 30.06 8.08 -31.35
C CYS A 40 29.01 8.22 -32.47
N GLU A 41 29.49 8.44 -33.70
CA GLU A 41 28.69 8.49 -34.93
C GLU A 41 28.10 7.10 -35.26
N ALA A 42 26.87 7.09 -35.77
CA ALA A 42 26.15 5.88 -36.18
C ALA A 42 26.80 5.23 -37.42
N GLY A 43 27.29 4.00 -37.27
CA GLY A 43 27.71 3.15 -38.40
C GLY A 43 26.56 2.27 -38.88
N ASP A 44 26.22 2.38 -40.17
CA ASP A 44 25.21 1.57 -40.87
C ASP A 44 25.43 0.05 -40.74
N VAL A 45 24.43 -0.68 -40.25
CA VAL A 45 24.39 -2.15 -40.29
C VAL A 45 23.63 -2.59 -41.54
N ARG A 46 24.34 -3.11 -42.56
CA ARG A 46 23.74 -3.82 -43.70
C ARG A 46 23.75 -5.33 -43.46
N VAL A 47 22.57 -5.94 -43.37
CA VAL A 47 22.40 -7.40 -43.35
C VAL A 47 22.36 -7.93 -44.79
N ARG A 48 23.18 -8.94 -45.11
CA ARG A 48 23.17 -9.60 -46.43
C ARG A 48 22.04 -10.65 -46.51
N PRO A 49 21.33 -10.82 -47.65
CA PRO A 49 20.06 -11.56 -47.70
C PRO A 49 20.13 -13.09 -47.61
N GLU A 50 21.29 -13.68 -47.31
CA GLU A 50 21.50 -15.14 -47.42
C GLU A 50 21.59 -15.86 -46.06
N ALA A 51 21.51 -15.14 -44.93
CA ALA A 51 21.62 -15.72 -43.58
C ALA A 51 20.27 -16.10 -42.93
N LEU A 52 19.13 -15.80 -43.55
CA LEU A 52 17.79 -16.05 -42.99
C LEU A 52 17.22 -17.46 -43.27
N ALA A 53 17.94 -18.32 -44.00
CA ALA A 53 17.43 -19.63 -44.41
C ALA A 53 17.93 -20.83 -43.58
N ARG A 54 18.72 -20.63 -42.51
CA ARG A 54 19.24 -21.75 -41.67
C ARG A 54 19.10 -21.57 -40.15
N GLY A 55 18.45 -20.51 -39.68
CA GLY A 55 18.15 -20.36 -38.24
C GLY A 55 19.38 -20.22 -37.32
N GLU A 56 20.54 -19.89 -37.86
CA GLU A 56 21.77 -19.65 -37.09
C GLU A 56 22.04 -18.15 -37.04
N VAL A 57 21.78 -17.52 -35.89
CA VAL A 57 22.27 -16.15 -35.64
C VAL A 57 23.72 -16.25 -35.19
N VAL A 58 24.64 -15.89 -36.09
CA VAL A 58 26.06 -15.72 -35.77
C VAL A 58 26.23 -14.33 -35.16
N VAL A 59 26.49 -14.26 -33.85
CA VAL A 59 26.94 -13.03 -33.18
C VAL A 59 28.45 -12.97 -33.28
N VAL A 60 28.98 -12.06 -34.10
CA VAL A 60 30.41 -11.73 -34.12
C VAL A 60 30.67 -10.70 -33.02
N ALA A 61 31.30 -11.11 -31.93
CA ALA A 61 31.75 -10.20 -30.88
C ALA A 61 32.93 -9.35 -31.39
N PRO A 62 32.99 -8.03 -31.13
CA PRO A 62 34.16 -7.24 -31.45
C PRO A 62 35.33 -7.61 -30.51
N ALA A 63 36.52 -7.66 -31.10
CA ALA A 63 37.76 -8.02 -30.45
C ALA A 63 38.12 -7.08 -29.27
N LEU A 64 38.52 -7.68 -28.15
CA LEU A 64 39.19 -7.01 -27.04
C LEU A 64 40.59 -6.54 -27.47
N CYS A 65 40.92 -5.26 -27.25
CA CYS A 65 42.30 -4.77 -27.27
C CYS A 65 42.84 -4.55 -25.85
N PRO A 66 44.13 -4.84 -25.56
CA PRO A 66 44.69 -4.92 -24.20
C PRO A 66 45.50 -3.68 -23.75
N HIS A 67 45.74 -3.60 -22.43
CA HIS A 67 46.66 -2.73 -21.65
C HIS A 67 46.20 -1.27 -21.42
N VAL A 68 46.27 -0.71 -20.20
CA VAL A 68 47.49 -0.31 -19.47
C VAL A 68 47.38 -0.46 -17.93
N THR A 69 48.51 -0.80 -17.33
CA THR A 69 48.83 -1.02 -15.90
C THR A 69 48.86 0.25 -15.04
N GLY A 70 48.47 0.14 -13.76
CA GLY A 70 48.79 1.14 -12.73
C GLY A 70 48.41 0.69 -11.31
N ARG A 71 49.39 0.23 -10.54
CA ARG A 71 49.28 -0.04 -9.09
C ARG A 71 49.31 1.28 -8.31
N SER A 72 48.49 1.38 -7.25
CA SER A 72 48.96 1.84 -5.93
C SER A 72 47.93 1.53 -4.85
N ALA A 73 48.28 0.62 -3.95
CA ALA A 73 47.68 0.49 -2.63
C ALA A 73 48.35 1.52 -1.70
N LEU A 74 47.62 2.06 -0.72
CA LEU A 74 48.17 2.42 0.60
C LEU A 74 47.01 2.50 1.63
N ASN A 75 47.21 1.75 2.71
CA ASN A 75 46.48 1.77 3.99
C ASN A 75 46.66 3.11 4.72
N SER A 76 45.70 3.48 5.58
CA SER A 76 45.95 3.63 7.03
C SER A 76 44.69 3.99 7.83
N THR A 77 44.44 3.19 8.86
CA THR A 77 43.62 3.41 10.07
C THR A 77 44.20 4.46 11.03
N SER A 78 43.36 5.14 11.83
CA SER A 78 43.42 5.27 13.32
C SER A 78 42.66 6.52 13.84
N THR A 79 41.57 6.33 14.59
CA THR A 79 41.39 6.59 16.05
C THR A 79 41.25 8.03 16.54
N ALA A 80 40.08 8.27 17.17
CA ALA A 80 39.78 9.00 18.42
C ALA A 80 40.63 10.22 18.83
N ASP A 81 39.95 11.31 19.19
CA ASP A 81 40.08 11.86 20.55
C ASP A 81 38.92 12.78 20.96
N ARG A 82 38.72 12.77 22.28
CA ARG A 82 37.66 13.33 23.12
C ARG A 82 38.20 14.59 23.81
N TRP A 83 37.40 15.64 23.99
CA TRP A 83 37.66 16.71 24.96
C TRP A 83 36.37 17.13 25.65
N ASP A 84 36.45 17.16 26.98
CA ASP A 84 35.43 17.51 27.97
C ASP A 84 35.42 19.03 28.29
N ASP A 85 34.26 19.45 28.84
CA ASP A 85 34.00 20.45 29.89
C ASP A 85 34.34 21.96 29.76
N VAL A 86 33.34 22.81 30.09
CA VAL A 86 33.19 23.56 31.38
C VAL A 86 32.19 24.73 31.21
N ASP A 87 30.98 24.56 31.76
CA ASP A 87 30.30 25.34 32.83
C ASP A 87 30.24 26.90 32.93
N HIS A 88 28.99 27.41 33.13
CA HIS A 88 28.44 28.17 34.30
C HIS A 88 27.65 29.50 34.13
N PHE A 89 26.68 29.66 35.07
CA PHE A 89 25.76 30.75 35.47
C PHE A 89 24.40 30.86 34.73
N GLY A 90 23.21 30.83 35.32
CA GLY A 90 22.75 30.90 36.72
C GLY A 90 21.76 32.06 36.93
N GLY A 91 20.52 31.82 37.40
CA GLY A 91 19.67 32.91 37.92
C GLY A 91 18.14 32.72 37.85
N SER A 92 17.53 32.58 39.02
CA SER A 92 16.11 32.35 39.37
C SER A 92 15.25 33.62 39.50
N GLY A 93 13.90 33.48 39.44
CA GLY A 93 12.97 34.42 40.10
C GLY A 93 11.51 34.39 39.59
N GLY A 94 10.56 33.97 40.44
CA GLY A 94 9.10 34.07 40.21
C GLY A 94 8.46 35.38 40.75
N PRO A 95 7.15 35.39 41.08
CA PRO A 95 6.07 36.01 40.28
C PRO A 95 5.36 37.17 40.99
N LEU A 96 4.37 37.84 40.35
CA LEU A 96 3.22 38.55 40.96
C LEU A 96 2.27 39.15 39.90
N SER A 97 1.12 39.67 40.35
CA SER A 97 -0.24 39.51 39.82
C SER A 97 -1.01 40.82 39.50
N HIS A 98 -2.20 40.64 38.90
CA HIS A 98 -3.41 41.50 38.83
C HIS A 98 -3.43 42.80 38.00
N ILE A 99 -4.53 42.99 37.24
CA ILE A 99 -5.58 44.05 37.36
C ILE A 99 -6.52 44.02 36.11
N GLY A 100 -7.85 43.92 36.32
CA GLY A 100 -8.91 44.42 35.40
C GLY A 100 -9.45 45.77 35.95
N PRO A 101 -10.38 46.54 35.31
CA PRO A 101 -11.74 46.09 34.88
C PRO A 101 -12.45 46.84 33.68
N LEU A 102 -13.56 46.25 33.17
CA LEU A 102 -14.89 46.78 32.64
C LEU A 102 -15.02 48.09 31.79
N PRO A 103 -16.17 48.48 31.14
CA PRO A 103 -17.51 47.84 30.94
C PRO A 103 -18.06 47.86 29.48
N GLY A 104 -19.26 47.27 29.24
CA GLY A 104 -20.04 47.37 27.99
C GLY A 104 -20.96 48.60 27.87
N PRO A 105 -21.64 48.81 26.73
CA PRO A 105 -23.12 48.81 26.73
C PRO A 105 -23.78 48.27 25.43
N ARG A 106 -25.13 48.30 25.49
CA ARG A 106 -26.18 47.66 24.66
C ARG A 106 -26.36 48.24 23.25
N GLY A 107 -27.01 47.47 22.36
CA GLY A 107 -27.90 47.99 21.31
C GLY A 107 -27.93 47.18 20.01
N ARG A 108 -29.08 46.58 19.66
CA ARG A 108 -29.48 46.31 18.25
C ARG A 108 -30.10 47.60 17.68
N PRO A 109 -29.99 47.84 16.37
CA PRO A 109 -31.16 47.59 15.51
C PRO A 109 -30.83 46.99 14.14
N ASP A 110 -31.90 46.56 13.47
CA ASP A 110 -31.96 45.93 12.15
C ASP A 110 -31.36 46.76 11.02
N GLY A 111 -30.81 46.08 10.01
CA GLY A 111 -30.38 46.66 8.75
C GLY A 111 -29.70 45.64 7.84
N VAL A 112 -30.42 45.16 6.84
CA VAL A 112 -29.86 44.41 5.70
C VAL A 112 -29.11 45.39 4.78
N PRO A 113 -27.92 45.00 4.28
CA PRO A 113 -27.63 45.29 2.89
C PRO A 113 -27.14 44.05 2.12
N HIS A 114 -27.69 43.93 0.91
CA HIS A 114 -27.22 43.05 -0.16
C HIS A 114 -25.80 43.41 -0.60
N GLY A 115 -25.04 42.38 -1.03
CA GLY A 115 -23.91 42.51 -1.94
C GLY A 115 -22.55 42.28 -1.30
N ALA A 116 -22.08 41.04 -1.31
CA ALA A 116 -20.66 40.72 -1.14
C ALA A 116 -20.27 39.66 -2.20
N ASP A 117 -19.26 40.01 -3.00
CA ASP A 117 -18.53 39.13 -3.91
C ASP A 117 -18.02 37.87 -3.18
N PRO A 118 -18.03 36.69 -3.81
CA PRO A 118 -17.32 35.54 -3.26
C PRO A 118 -15.81 35.73 -3.30
N SER A 119 -15.18 35.29 -2.20
CA SER A 119 -13.73 35.26 -1.93
C SER A 119 -12.91 34.44 -2.97
N PRO A 120 -11.59 34.65 -3.07
CA PRO A 120 -10.76 34.18 -4.20
C PRO A 120 -10.39 32.69 -4.18
N VAL A 121 -11.34 31.79 -3.91
CA VAL A 121 -11.13 30.32 -3.89
C VAL A 121 -11.82 29.61 -5.08
N GLU A 122 -12.51 30.34 -5.96
CA GLU A 122 -13.29 29.74 -7.07
C GLU A 122 -12.63 29.73 -8.46
N ASN A 123 -11.38 30.20 -8.62
CA ASN A 123 -10.77 30.33 -9.96
C ASN A 123 -9.42 29.60 -10.12
N ALA A 124 -9.37 28.33 -9.74
CA ALA A 124 -8.22 27.46 -10.05
C ALA A 124 -8.64 26.06 -10.54
N LEU A 125 -9.67 25.96 -11.39
CA LEU A 125 -10.01 24.73 -12.11
C LEU A 125 -10.47 25.06 -13.53
N LYS A 126 -9.58 25.63 -14.33
CA LYS A 126 -9.69 25.64 -15.80
C LYS A 126 -8.33 25.32 -16.40
N GLY A 127 -7.92 24.07 -16.23
CA GLY A 127 -6.84 23.44 -16.99
C GLY A 127 -7.43 22.17 -17.60
N GLU A 128 -7.73 22.23 -18.89
CA GLU A 128 -8.33 21.14 -19.64
C GLU A 128 -7.31 20.00 -19.82
N ASN A 129 -7.67 18.80 -19.37
CA ASN A 129 -7.13 17.57 -19.92
C ASN A 129 -8.29 16.56 -20.02
N THR A 130 -8.91 16.53 -21.19
CA THR A 130 -10.09 15.72 -21.50
C THR A 130 -9.68 14.30 -21.91
N MET A 131 -9.70 13.37 -20.96
CA MET A 131 -10.03 11.97 -21.25
C MET A 131 -11.46 11.74 -20.75
N SER A 132 -12.42 11.76 -21.67
CA SER A 132 -13.84 11.54 -21.36
C SER A 132 -14.05 10.10 -20.87
N HIS A 133 -14.46 9.92 -19.62
CA HIS A 133 -15.03 8.65 -19.16
C HIS A 133 -16.36 8.42 -19.89
N VAL A 134 -16.43 7.35 -20.68
CA VAL A 134 -17.67 6.93 -21.33
C VAL A 134 -18.56 6.27 -20.27
N HIS A 135 -19.64 6.93 -19.87
CA HIS A 135 -20.74 6.30 -19.13
C HIS A 135 -21.57 5.45 -20.10
N THR A 136 -21.23 4.16 -20.22
CA THR A 136 -22.15 3.16 -20.80
C THR A 136 -22.88 2.43 -19.67
N ALA A 137 -23.92 3.06 -19.10
CA ALA A 137 -24.90 2.37 -18.28
C ALA A 137 -26.22 2.27 -19.05
N HIS A 138 -26.77 1.06 -19.13
CA HIS A 138 -28.07 0.78 -19.76
C HIS A 138 -29.20 1.11 -18.78
N PRO A 139 -30.26 1.83 -19.18
CA PRO A 139 -31.40 2.10 -18.32
C PRO A 139 -32.31 0.86 -18.27
N GLY A 140 -32.01 -0.10 -17.38
CA GLY A 140 -32.89 -1.27 -17.24
C GLY A 140 -32.58 -2.29 -16.14
N ALA A 141 -31.42 -2.27 -15.48
CA ALA A 141 -31.11 -3.25 -14.44
C ALA A 141 -31.20 -2.64 -13.04
N THR A 142 -31.96 -3.27 -12.14
CA THR A 142 -32.06 -2.93 -10.71
C THR A 142 -30.87 -3.45 -9.88
N GLY A 143 -29.68 -3.53 -10.48
CA GLY A 143 -28.43 -3.84 -9.81
C GLY A 143 -27.63 -2.55 -9.61
N HIS A 144 -26.86 -2.46 -8.53
CA HIS A 144 -25.81 -1.43 -8.42
C HIS A 144 -24.81 -1.67 -9.56
N ASP A 145 -25.00 -0.95 -10.66
CA ASP A 145 -24.28 -1.19 -11.91
C ASP A 145 -22.89 -0.54 -11.81
N GLU A 146 -21.97 -1.23 -11.15
CA GLU A 146 -20.56 -0.87 -11.28
C GLU A 146 -20.13 -1.12 -12.71
N LEU A 147 -19.56 -0.10 -13.38
CA LEU A 147 -19.04 -0.23 -14.74
C LEU A 147 -17.97 -1.33 -14.85
N VAL A 148 -17.25 -1.59 -13.76
CA VAL A 148 -16.26 -2.67 -13.62
C VAL A 148 -16.40 -3.25 -12.21
N PRO A 149 -16.39 -4.59 -12.03
CA PRO A 149 -16.38 -5.20 -10.71
C PRO A 149 -15.19 -4.72 -9.87
N SER A 150 -15.46 -4.03 -8.77
CA SER A 150 -14.42 -3.50 -7.87
C SER A 150 -13.95 -4.55 -6.86
N ARG A 151 -13.76 -5.78 -7.32
CA ARG A 151 -13.34 -6.95 -6.53
C ARG A 151 -12.40 -7.87 -7.29
N TYR A 152 -11.47 -8.50 -6.59
CA TYR A 152 -10.51 -9.45 -7.13
C TYR A 152 -10.37 -10.64 -6.20
N ALA A 153 -10.65 -11.84 -6.69
CA ALA A 153 -10.57 -13.06 -5.91
C ALA A 153 -9.24 -13.79 -6.19
N LEU A 154 -8.70 -14.45 -5.18
CA LEU A 154 -7.52 -15.32 -5.28
C LEU A 154 -7.52 -16.33 -4.12
N LYS A 155 -6.59 -17.29 -4.17
CA LYS A 155 -6.37 -18.28 -3.11
C LYS A 155 -4.94 -18.20 -2.59
N VAL A 156 -4.78 -18.49 -1.31
CA VAL A 156 -3.49 -18.75 -0.66
C VAL A 156 -3.63 -20.12 -0.01
N GLY A 157 -3.19 -21.19 -0.70
CA GLY A 157 -3.52 -22.55 -0.33
C GLY A 157 -5.04 -22.74 -0.13
N ASP A 158 -5.42 -23.11 1.09
CA ASP A 158 -6.81 -23.34 1.49
C ASP A 158 -7.58 -22.06 1.88
N ILE A 159 -6.93 -20.89 1.90
CA ILE A 159 -7.54 -19.61 2.30
C ILE A 159 -8.11 -18.91 1.06
N ASP A 160 -9.41 -18.61 1.08
CA ASP A 160 -10.02 -17.73 0.06
C ASP A 160 -9.75 -16.28 0.41
N VAL A 161 -9.33 -15.49 -0.59
CA VAL A 161 -9.10 -14.05 -0.45
C VAL A 161 -9.93 -13.33 -1.51
N THR A 162 -10.62 -12.27 -1.10
CA THR A 162 -11.29 -11.34 -2.01
C THR A 162 -10.89 -9.92 -1.65
N VAL A 163 -10.12 -9.27 -2.51
CA VAL A 163 -9.82 -7.85 -2.39
C VAL A 163 -11.03 -7.06 -2.87
N ILE A 164 -11.48 -6.09 -2.10
CA ILE A 164 -12.57 -5.17 -2.46
C ILE A 164 -12.05 -3.75 -2.32
N SER A 165 -12.21 -2.96 -3.36
CA SER A 165 -11.89 -1.53 -3.28
C SER A 165 -12.97 -0.83 -2.45
N ASP A 166 -12.61 0.00 -1.48
CA ASP A 166 -13.53 0.99 -0.87
C ASP A 166 -13.64 2.27 -1.73
N GLY A 167 -12.73 2.44 -2.69
CA GLY A 167 -12.70 3.55 -3.61
C GLY A 167 -11.31 4.18 -3.70
N VAL A 168 -11.28 5.50 -3.86
CA VAL A 168 -10.04 6.29 -3.83
C VAL A 168 -10.18 7.56 -2.98
N LEU A 169 -9.09 7.95 -2.34
CA LEU A 169 -8.96 9.14 -1.51
C LEU A 169 -7.94 10.11 -2.14
N PRO A 170 -8.32 11.35 -2.49
CA PRO A 170 -7.35 12.33 -2.97
C PRO A 170 -6.41 12.77 -1.84
N ILE A 171 -5.10 12.72 -2.09
CA ILE A 171 -4.06 13.11 -1.15
C ILE A 171 -3.11 14.15 -1.77
N THR A 172 -2.68 15.12 -0.96
CA THR A 172 -1.64 16.06 -1.37
C THR A 172 -0.32 15.31 -1.54
N THR A 173 0.32 15.42 -2.70
CA THR A 173 1.53 14.66 -3.03
C THR A 173 2.70 14.94 -2.10
N SER A 174 2.76 16.12 -1.46
CA SER A 174 3.80 16.45 -0.48
C SER A 174 3.83 15.50 0.71
N THR A 175 2.71 14.81 1.02
CA THR A 175 2.68 13.80 2.10
C THR A 175 3.30 12.47 1.67
N LEU A 176 3.57 12.26 0.38
CA LEU A 176 4.20 11.03 -0.10
C LEU A 176 5.68 10.93 0.27
N ALA A 177 6.31 12.08 0.55
CA ALA A 177 7.74 12.21 0.81
C ALA A 177 8.00 13.47 1.65
N ALA A 178 7.73 13.38 2.95
CA ALA A 178 7.79 14.52 3.87
C ALA A 178 9.22 14.98 4.23
N ASN A 179 10.25 14.17 3.91
CA ASN A 179 11.65 14.41 4.24
C ASN A 179 12.52 14.79 3.03
N VAL A 180 11.94 15.05 1.86
CA VAL A 180 12.69 15.39 0.65
C VAL A 180 12.29 16.74 0.07
N GLU A 181 13.21 17.34 -0.69
CA GLU A 181 12.96 18.58 -1.40
C GLU A 181 11.89 18.39 -2.48
N ARG A 182 11.04 19.40 -2.66
CA ARG A 182 9.92 19.34 -3.61
C ARG A 182 10.36 19.01 -5.04
N ALA A 183 11.52 19.50 -5.47
CA ALA A 183 12.06 19.22 -6.80
C ALA A 183 12.41 17.74 -7.03
N GLU A 184 12.86 17.01 -5.99
CA GLU A 184 13.14 15.57 -6.10
C GLU A 184 11.82 14.78 -6.17
N LEU A 185 10.84 15.14 -5.34
CA LEU A 185 9.50 14.57 -5.40
C LEU A 185 8.84 14.80 -6.76
N ASP A 186 8.89 16.02 -7.30
CA ASP A 186 8.31 16.36 -8.60
C ASP A 186 8.93 15.57 -9.76
N ALA A 187 10.25 15.32 -9.70
CA ALA A 187 10.93 14.48 -10.68
C ALA A 187 10.44 13.03 -10.60
N TRP A 188 10.34 12.47 -9.40
CA TRP A 188 9.82 11.11 -9.20
C TRP A 188 8.36 10.99 -9.64
N LEU A 189 7.49 11.95 -9.27
CA LEU A 189 6.08 11.97 -9.70
C LEU A 189 5.95 11.98 -11.23
N LYS A 190 6.78 12.79 -11.90
CA LYS A 190 6.82 12.84 -13.36
C LYS A 190 7.23 11.50 -13.97
N ASP A 191 8.26 10.87 -13.44
CA ASP A 191 8.76 9.58 -13.94
C ASP A 191 7.74 8.44 -13.71
N MET A 192 6.94 8.56 -12.64
CA MET A 192 5.85 7.63 -12.33
C MET A 192 4.52 7.97 -13.03
N TYR A 193 4.48 9.02 -13.86
CA TYR A 193 3.26 9.52 -14.52
C TYR A 193 2.13 9.88 -13.54
N LEU A 194 2.49 10.36 -12.36
CA LEU A 194 1.56 10.81 -11.32
C LEU A 194 1.34 12.34 -11.39
N PRO A 195 0.15 12.83 -10.98
CA PRO A 195 -0.07 14.26 -10.83
C PRO A 195 0.89 14.89 -9.80
N GLN A 196 1.21 16.17 -9.97
CA GLN A 196 2.19 16.84 -9.11
C GLN A 196 1.63 17.37 -7.78
N GLU A 197 0.34 17.72 -7.70
CA GLU A 197 -0.24 18.34 -6.50
C GLU A 197 -1.13 17.39 -5.69
N VAL A 198 -2.00 16.65 -6.36
CA VAL A 198 -2.96 15.74 -5.73
C VAL A 198 -3.01 14.44 -6.52
N CYS A 199 -2.76 13.33 -5.84
CA CYS A 199 -2.94 11.99 -6.41
C CYS A 199 -4.05 11.23 -5.67
N ASP A 200 -4.65 10.27 -6.35
CA ASP A 200 -5.65 9.39 -5.73
C ASP A 200 -4.93 8.20 -5.06
N TRP A 201 -5.09 8.06 -3.75
CA TRP A 201 -4.76 6.83 -3.03
C TRP A 201 -5.90 5.82 -3.15
N PRO A 202 -5.65 4.63 -3.71
CA PRO A 202 -6.58 3.51 -3.63
C PRO A 202 -6.88 3.16 -2.18
N LEU A 203 -8.10 2.69 -1.91
CA LEU A 203 -8.48 2.11 -0.62
C LEU A 203 -8.86 0.65 -0.88
N ASN A 204 -8.04 -0.29 -0.45
CA ASN A 204 -8.27 -1.72 -0.65
C ASN A 204 -8.47 -2.43 0.70
N VAL A 205 -9.52 -3.22 0.77
CA VAL A 205 -9.91 -4.07 1.92
C VAL A 205 -9.86 -5.52 1.48
N ALA A 206 -9.59 -6.45 2.39
CA ALA A 206 -9.65 -7.88 2.08
C ALA A 206 -10.76 -8.58 2.86
N VAL A 207 -11.48 -9.50 2.20
CA VAL A 207 -12.32 -10.50 2.84
C VAL A 207 -11.64 -11.86 2.73
N LEU A 208 -11.43 -12.51 3.87
CA LEU A 208 -10.77 -13.80 3.97
C LEU A 208 -11.76 -14.87 4.42
N ARG A 209 -11.63 -16.09 3.89
CA ARG A 209 -12.28 -17.27 4.47
C ARG A 209 -11.24 -18.33 4.78
N SER A 210 -11.18 -18.73 6.05
CA SER A 210 -10.31 -19.81 6.53
C SER A 210 -11.02 -20.57 7.65
N GLY A 211 -11.15 -21.89 7.49
CA GLY A 211 -11.91 -22.73 8.42
C GLY A 211 -13.37 -22.27 8.55
N ASP A 212 -13.81 -22.00 9.79
CA ASP A 212 -15.15 -21.49 10.12
C ASP A 212 -15.23 -19.95 10.14
N ARG A 213 -14.17 -19.25 9.73
CA ARG A 213 -14.03 -17.79 9.86
C ARG A 213 -14.27 -17.10 8.53
N THR A 214 -15.06 -16.03 8.57
CA THR A 214 -15.13 -15.01 7.51
C THR A 214 -14.64 -13.71 8.11
N ILE A 215 -13.48 -13.24 7.63
CA ILE A 215 -12.73 -12.15 8.22
C ILE A 215 -12.73 -10.97 7.25
N ILE A 216 -13.01 -9.77 7.74
CA ILE A 216 -12.74 -8.54 7.00
C ILE A 216 -11.46 -7.90 7.56
N VAL A 217 -10.50 -7.58 6.71
CA VAL A 217 -9.27 -6.84 7.04
C VAL A 217 -9.47 -5.38 6.64
N ASP A 218 -9.59 -4.51 7.64
CA ASP A 218 -10.00 -3.09 7.54
C ASP A 218 -11.41 -2.89 6.96
N SER A 219 -11.98 -1.70 7.16
CA SER A 219 -13.40 -1.42 6.89
C SER A 219 -13.65 -0.22 5.97
N GLY A 220 -12.61 0.34 5.36
CA GLY A 220 -12.74 1.50 4.49
C GLY A 220 -13.12 2.78 5.25
N LEU A 221 -13.34 3.83 4.46
CA LEU A 221 -13.61 5.19 4.95
C LEU A 221 -15.02 5.36 5.51
N GLY A 222 -15.96 4.53 5.08
CA GLY A 222 -17.38 4.76 5.35
C GLY A 222 -17.92 6.04 4.70
N THR A 223 -19.18 6.36 4.98
CA THR A 223 -19.94 7.38 4.24
C THR A 223 -20.06 8.73 4.97
N GLU A 224 -19.34 8.92 6.07
CA GLU A 224 -19.44 10.13 6.91
C GLU A 224 -18.55 11.29 6.46
N PHE A 225 -17.76 11.08 5.41
CA PHE A 225 -16.84 12.07 4.86
C PHE A 225 -17.32 12.56 3.49
N PRO A 226 -18.28 13.49 3.42
CA PRO A 226 -18.90 13.92 2.16
C PRO A 226 -17.92 14.58 1.18
N GLY A 227 -16.74 15.03 1.66
CA GLY A 227 -15.66 15.54 0.82
C GLY A 227 -14.97 14.47 -0.05
N PHE A 228 -15.24 13.19 0.20
CA PHE A 228 -14.62 12.06 -0.51
C PHE A 228 -15.67 11.17 -1.18
N PRO A 229 -16.39 11.68 -2.21
CA PRO A 229 -17.52 10.97 -2.82
C PRO A 229 -17.11 9.70 -3.59
N ARG A 230 -15.81 9.51 -3.85
CA ARG A 230 -15.24 8.35 -4.55
C ARG A 230 -14.74 7.25 -3.61
N ALA A 231 -14.94 7.40 -2.30
CA ALA A 231 -14.60 6.42 -1.26
C ALA A 231 -15.86 5.99 -0.48
N GLY A 232 -15.70 5.13 0.54
CA GLY A 232 -16.82 4.66 1.37
C GLY A 232 -17.75 3.68 0.67
N GLN A 233 -17.29 3.02 -0.40
CA GLN A 233 -18.09 2.12 -1.24
C GLN A 233 -18.12 0.67 -0.73
N LEU A 234 -17.37 0.32 0.33
CA LEU A 234 -17.18 -1.07 0.77
C LEU A 234 -18.50 -1.82 1.00
N ALA A 235 -19.48 -1.22 1.69
CA ALA A 235 -20.74 -1.91 2.00
C ALA A 235 -21.51 -2.31 0.73
N ALA A 236 -21.62 -1.40 -0.24
CA ALA A 236 -22.27 -1.68 -1.52
C ALA A 236 -21.48 -2.70 -2.36
N ARG A 237 -20.15 -2.68 -2.27
CA ARG A 237 -19.28 -3.60 -3.02
C ARG A 237 -19.20 -5.00 -2.42
N LEU A 238 -19.38 -5.14 -1.11
CA LEU A 238 -19.62 -6.44 -0.46
C LEU A 238 -20.90 -7.08 -1.03
N ASP A 239 -21.98 -6.31 -1.18
CA ASP A 239 -23.22 -6.79 -1.80
C ASP A 239 -23.02 -7.21 -3.26
N ALA A 240 -22.34 -6.38 -4.04
CA ALA A 240 -22.01 -6.68 -5.44
C ALA A 240 -21.10 -7.93 -5.57
N ALA A 241 -20.31 -8.23 -4.54
CA ALA A 241 -19.49 -9.44 -4.43
C ALA A 241 -20.26 -10.66 -3.90
N GLY A 242 -21.53 -10.52 -3.49
CA GLY A 242 -22.31 -11.58 -2.87
C GLY A 242 -21.85 -11.95 -1.46
N ILE A 243 -21.21 -11.01 -0.75
CA ILE A 243 -20.73 -11.19 0.62
C ILE A 243 -21.69 -10.47 1.56
N ASP A 244 -22.47 -11.24 2.32
CA ASP A 244 -23.35 -10.69 3.36
C ASP A 244 -22.52 -10.24 4.57
N PRO A 245 -22.55 -8.95 4.98
CA PRO A 245 -21.88 -8.48 6.19
C PRO A 245 -22.29 -9.24 7.46
N ALA A 246 -23.49 -9.81 7.52
CA ALA A 246 -23.93 -10.60 8.68
C ALA A 246 -23.16 -11.94 8.81
N SER A 247 -22.54 -12.41 7.73
CA SER A 247 -21.71 -13.62 7.74
C SER A 247 -20.31 -13.41 8.34
N VAL A 248 -19.86 -12.15 8.44
CA VAL A 248 -18.53 -11.78 8.94
C VAL A 248 -18.42 -12.14 10.41
N THR A 249 -17.50 -13.03 10.74
CA THR A 249 -17.26 -13.50 12.11
C THR A 249 -16.30 -12.59 12.86
N ASP A 250 -15.33 -12.02 12.12
CA ASP A 250 -14.19 -11.30 12.66
C ASP A 250 -13.88 -10.08 11.78
N VAL A 251 -13.54 -8.97 12.40
CA VAL A 251 -12.93 -7.81 11.75
C VAL A 251 -11.54 -7.63 12.33
N VAL A 252 -10.56 -7.56 11.46
CA VAL A 252 -9.14 -7.41 11.79
C VAL A 252 -8.71 -6.03 11.33
N LEU A 253 -8.17 -5.23 12.24
CA LEU A 253 -7.75 -3.86 11.95
C LEU A 253 -6.23 -3.77 11.89
N THR A 254 -5.71 -3.24 10.80
CA THR A 254 -4.28 -2.92 10.67
C THR A 254 -3.93 -1.78 11.63
N HIS A 255 -4.75 -0.72 11.65
CA HIS A 255 -4.63 0.45 12.52
C HIS A 255 -5.94 1.25 12.55
N LEU A 256 -6.02 2.35 13.31
CA LEU A 256 -7.27 3.10 13.54
C LEU A 256 -7.41 4.43 12.77
N HIS A 257 -6.73 4.60 11.63
CA HIS A 257 -7.02 5.74 10.75
C HIS A 257 -8.43 5.66 10.15
N MET A 258 -8.95 6.83 9.75
CA MET A 258 -10.35 7.01 9.37
C MET A 258 -10.77 6.14 8.19
N ASP A 259 -9.86 5.89 7.26
CA ASP A 259 -10.03 5.08 6.05
C ASP A 259 -9.91 3.57 6.29
N HIS A 260 -9.61 3.16 7.53
CA HIS A 260 -9.56 1.76 7.95
C HIS A 260 -10.70 1.41 8.90
N VAL A 261 -11.16 2.35 9.73
CA VAL A 261 -12.22 2.11 10.73
C VAL A 261 -13.54 2.81 10.42
N GLY A 262 -13.59 3.69 9.42
CA GLY A 262 -14.75 4.51 9.13
C GLY A 262 -15.99 3.69 8.79
N GLY A 263 -15.84 2.58 8.07
CA GLY A 263 -16.93 1.63 7.81
C GLY A 263 -17.55 1.05 9.08
N LEU A 264 -16.76 0.84 10.13
CA LEU A 264 -17.25 0.36 11.43
C LEU A 264 -18.01 1.40 12.25
N LEU A 265 -18.12 2.64 11.77
CA LEU A 265 -18.80 3.73 12.47
C LEU A 265 -20.13 4.13 11.81
N VAL A 266 -20.35 3.69 10.57
CA VAL A 266 -21.55 4.02 9.79
C VAL A 266 -22.53 2.87 9.72
N GLU A 267 -23.83 3.18 9.73
CA GLU A 267 -24.90 2.18 9.67
C GLU A 267 -24.84 1.30 8.41
N GLY A 268 -24.29 1.83 7.31
CA GLY A 268 -24.14 1.12 6.05
C GLY A 268 -23.39 -0.20 6.16
N LEU A 269 -22.32 -0.28 6.95
CA LEU A 269 -21.61 -1.53 7.23
C LEU A 269 -21.88 -2.01 8.67
N ARG A 270 -21.65 -1.15 9.68
CA ARG A 270 -21.79 -1.51 11.09
C ARG A 270 -23.15 -2.10 11.44
N GLY A 271 -24.23 -1.50 10.93
CA GLY A 271 -25.61 -1.91 11.24
C GLY A 271 -25.98 -3.29 10.69
N ARG A 272 -25.18 -3.81 9.75
CA ARG A 272 -25.40 -5.09 9.06
C ARG A 272 -24.47 -6.20 9.54
N LEU A 273 -23.42 -5.87 10.28
CA LEU A 273 -22.57 -6.87 10.94
C LEU A 273 -23.37 -7.60 12.02
N ARG A 274 -22.99 -8.86 12.27
CA ARG A 274 -23.53 -9.61 13.41
C ARG A 274 -23.18 -8.94 14.75
N LYS A 275 -24.08 -9.04 15.73
CA LYS A 275 -23.93 -8.35 17.03
C LYS A 275 -22.73 -8.82 17.87
N ASP A 276 -22.31 -10.06 17.66
CA ASP A 276 -21.20 -10.73 18.34
C ASP A 276 -19.93 -10.79 17.47
N VAL A 277 -19.83 -9.94 16.44
CA VAL A 277 -18.61 -9.79 15.62
C VAL A 277 -17.43 -9.47 16.53
N ARG A 278 -16.30 -10.14 16.29
CA ARG A 278 -15.07 -9.94 17.05
C ARG A 278 -14.22 -8.92 16.33
N VAL A 279 -13.75 -7.90 17.04
CA VAL A 279 -12.90 -6.86 16.45
C VAL A 279 -11.51 -6.98 17.04
N HIS A 280 -10.52 -7.28 16.21
CA HIS A 280 -9.14 -7.56 16.60
C HIS A 280 -8.23 -6.39 16.23
N VAL A 281 -7.38 -5.99 17.17
CA VAL A 281 -6.46 -4.85 17.00
C VAL A 281 -5.29 -4.97 17.98
N ALA A 282 -4.12 -4.43 17.65
CA ALA A 282 -3.01 -4.40 18.61
C ALA A 282 -3.37 -3.58 19.86
N ALA A 283 -2.93 -4.04 21.04
CA ALA A 283 -3.14 -3.33 22.31
C ALA A 283 -2.53 -1.91 22.25
N ALA A 284 -1.30 -1.82 21.72
CA ALA A 284 -0.59 -0.56 21.53
C ALA A 284 -1.35 0.45 20.64
N GLU A 285 -2.17 -0.04 19.70
CA GLU A 285 -2.97 0.82 18.84
C GLU A 285 -4.10 1.48 19.62
N ALA A 286 -4.87 0.66 20.35
CA ALA A 286 -5.98 1.16 21.17
C ALA A 286 -5.49 2.09 22.29
N GLU A 287 -4.30 1.85 22.83
CA GLU A 287 -3.65 2.71 23.81
C GLU A 287 -3.23 4.05 23.19
N PHE A 288 -2.52 4.01 22.05
CA PHE A 288 -2.04 5.20 21.35
C PHE A 288 -3.17 6.19 21.04
N TRP A 289 -4.28 5.69 20.51
CA TRP A 289 -5.44 6.53 20.15
C TRP A 289 -6.22 7.07 21.35
N GLY A 290 -5.89 6.68 22.58
CA GLY A 290 -6.37 7.35 23.79
C GLY A 290 -5.80 8.75 23.95
N THR A 291 -4.53 8.95 23.58
CA THR A 291 -3.83 10.25 23.62
C THR A 291 -2.82 10.35 22.46
N PRO A 292 -3.30 10.44 21.21
CA PRO A 292 -2.41 10.29 20.06
C PRO A 292 -1.49 11.52 19.91
N ASP A 293 -0.24 11.23 19.58
CA ASP A 293 0.84 12.18 19.31
C ASP A 293 1.09 12.28 17.80
N PHE A 294 0.97 13.49 17.26
CA PHE A 294 1.16 13.81 15.84
C PHE A 294 2.44 14.62 15.59
N THR A 295 3.29 14.82 16.60
CA THR A 295 4.47 15.72 16.52
C THR A 295 5.46 15.36 15.42
N LYS A 296 5.52 14.09 15.01
CA LYS A 296 6.38 13.59 13.93
C LYS A 296 5.70 13.50 12.57
N THR A 297 4.38 13.72 12.51
CA THR A 297 3.60 13.63 11.26
C THR A 297 3.68 14.93 10.46
N VAL A 298 3.53 14.83 9.15
CA VAL A 298 3.48 15.96 8.20
C VAL A 298 2.22 15.81 7.35
N MET A 299 1.09 16.20 7.93
CA MET A 299 -0.23 16.09 7.32
C MET A 299 -0.86 17.48 7.10
N PRO A 300 -1.83 17.63 6.17
CA PRO A 300 -2.63 18.84 6.07
C PRO A 300 -3.34 19.17 7.40
N GLY A 301 -3.42 20.46 7.75
CA GLY A 301 -3.85 20.93 9.08
C GLY A 301 -5.13 20.30 9.66
N PRO A 302 -6.21 20.07 8.90
CA PRO A 302 -7.43 19.45 9.42
C PRO A 302 -7.31 17.94 9.74
N VAL A 303 -6.34 17.25 9.14
CA VAL A 303 -6.27 15.78 9.17
C VAL A 303 -6.04 15.21 10.58
N PRO A 304 -5.08 15.72 11.40
CA PRO A 304 -4.87 15.20 12.75
C PRO A 304 -6.11 15.21 13.64
N ASP A 305 -6.94 16.26 13.55
CA ASP A 305 -8.18 16.37 14.32
C ASP A 305 -9.22 15.36 13.86
N VAL A 306 -9.34 15.14 12.54
CA VAL A 306 -10.25 14.14 11.97
C VAL A 306 -9.84 12.73 12.40
N LEU A 307 -8.55 12.39 12.33
CA LEU A 307 -8.03 11.09 12.77
C LEU A 307 -8.29 10.88 14.26
N ARG A 308 -7.97 11.87 15.11
CA ARG A 308 -8.22 11.84 16.55
C ARG A 308 -9.70 11.62 16.87
N GLN A 309 -10.59 12.39 16.23
CA GLN A 309 -12.04 12.29 16.46
C GLN A 309 -12.57 10.92 16.03
N THR A 310 -12.13 10.43 14.87
CA THR A 310 -12.61 9.16 14.31
C THR A 310 -12.18 7.98 15.17
N ALA A 311 -10.91 7.92 15.56
CA ALA A 311 -10.38 6.88 16.42
C ALA A 311 -10.98 6.95 17.84
N SER A 312 -11.18 8.14 18.41
CA SER A 312 -11.85 8.29 19.71
C SER A 312 -13.27 7.71 19.67
N ARG A 313 -14.06 8.07 18.64
CA ARG A 313 -15.41 7.54 18.47
C ARG A 313 -15.41 6.03 18.26
N PHE A 314 -14.44 5.50 17.53
CA PHE A 314 -14.26 4.06 17.40
C PHE A 314 -14.01 3.40 18.76
N LEU A 315 -13.11 3.93 19.57
CA LEU A 315 -12.86 3.40 20.91
C LEU A 315 -14.10 3.51 21.81
N ASP A 316 -14.87 4.59 21.74
CA ASP A 316 -16.12 4.72 22.49
C ASP A 316 -17.13 3.61 22.16
N VAL A 317 -17.22 3.22 20.88
CA VAL A 317 -18.13 2.17 20.41
C VAL A 317 -17.60 0.76 20.71
N TYR A 318 -16.30 0.52 20.52
CA TYR A 318 -15.73 -0.83 20.47
C TYR A 318 -14.83 -1.22 21.64
N ARG A 319 -14.34 -0.30 22.47
CA ARG A 319 -13.34 -0.60 23.53
C ARG A 319 -13.72 -1.79 24.41
N GLY A 320 -14.99 -1.93 24.77
CA GLY A 320 -15.50 -3.07 25.57
C GLY A 320 -15.62 -4.41 24.83
N ARG A 321 -15.34 -4.44 23.52
CA ARG A 321 -15.49 -5.60 22.62
C ARG A 321 -14.22 -5.93 21.83
N LEU A 322 -13.16 -5.13 21.99
CA LEU A 322 -11.89 -5.38 21.33
C LEU A 322 -11.26 -6.68 21.83
N ARG A 323 -10.69 -7.43 20.89
CA ARG A 323 -9.78 -8.54 21.11
C ARG A 323 -8.38 -8.02 20.84
N THR A 324 -7.66 -7.66 21.89
CA THR A 324 -6.33 -7.08 21.77
C THR A 324 -5.24 -8.13 21.81
N PHE A 325 -4.12 -7.84 21.13
CA PHE A 325 -2.91 -8.65 21.18
C PHE A 325 -1.66 -7.75 21.24
N GLU A 326 -0.53 -8.30 21.68
CA GLU A 326 0.69 -7.51 21.95
C GLU A 326 1.68 -7.52 20.79
N LYS A 327 1.91 -8.70 20.19
CA LYS A 327 2.94 -8.92 19.16
C LYS A 327 2.38 -9.67 17.97
N GLU A 328 1.91 -10.89 18.20
CA GLU A 328 1.34 -11.76 17.16
C GLU A 328 0.07 -12.42 17.68
N TYR A 329 -0.87 -12.69 16.78
CA TYR A 329 -2.12 -13.36 17.09
C TYR A 329 -2.70 -14.10 15.88
N GLU A 330 -2.93 -15.40 16.02
CA GLU A 330 -3.60 -16.20 14.99
C GLU A 330 -5.12 -16.09 15.15
N VAL A 331 -5.77 -15.45 14.17
CA VAL A 331 -7.22 -15.19 14.17
C VAL A 331 -7.99 -16.42 13.67
N ALA A 332 -7.42 -17.11 12.69
CA ALA A 332 -7.93 -18.31 12.04
C ALA A 332 -6.74 -19.14 11.51
N PRO A 333 -6.93 -20.42 11.15
CA PRO A 333 -5.85 -21.24 10.61
C PRO A 333 -5.13 -20.53 9.45
N GLY A 334 -3.83 -20.29 9.62
CA GLY A 334 -3.00 -19.63 8.60
C GLY A 334 -3.27 -18.13 8.41
N VAL A 335 -4.04 -17.47 9.29
CA VAL A 335 -4.29 -16.02 9.28
C VAL A 335 -3.74 -15.41 10.58
N VAL A 336 -2.58 -14.77 10.48
CA VAL A 336 -1.82 -14.26 11.64
C VAL A 336 -1.67 -12.75 11.54
N MET A 337 -2.08 -12.03 12.59
CA MET A 337 -1.75 -10.62 12.76
C MET A 337 -0.35 -10.49 13.39
N GLU A 338 0.49 -9.59 12.86
CA GLU A 338 1.80 -9.21 13.44
C GLU A 338 1.85 -7.69 13.61
N ARG A 339 2.05 -7.23 14.85
CA ARG A 339 2.28 -5.80 15.15
C ARG A 339 3.66 -5.39 14.64
N THR A 340 3.69 -4.38 13.80
CA THR A 340 4.90 -3.83 13.18
C THR A 340 5.29 -2.48 13.73
N GLY A 341 4.33 -1.59 14.01
CA GLY A 341 4.61 -0.21 14.41
C GLY A 341 5.00 0.69 13.23
N GLY A 342 5.62 1.84 13.52
CA GLY A 342 6.07 2.80 12.51
C GLY A 342 4.94 3.72 12.05
N HIS A 343 4.09 3.24 11.14
CA HIS A 343 3.00 4.05 10.58
C HIS A 343 2.08 4.60 11.69
N THR A 344 1.60 3.71 12.55
CA THR A 344 1.12 4.02 13.90
C THR A 344 1.85 3.10 14.89
N PRO A 345 1.93 3.41 16.19
CA PRO A 345 2.64 2.54 17.16
C PRO A 345 2.09 1.11 17.25
N GLY A 346 0.81 0.92 16.97
CA GLY A 346 0.14 -0.38 16.94
C GLY A 346 -0.18 -0.92 15.55
N HIS A 347 0.33 -0.28 14.48
CA HIS A 347 0.13 -0.75 13.11
C HIS A 347 0.50 -2.22 12.98
N SER A 348 -0.34 -2.99 12.30
CA SER A 348 -0.23 -4.44 12.19
C SER A 348 -0.40 -4.90 10.75
N ILE A 349 0.41 -5.88 10.34
CA ILE A 349 0.24 -6.60 9.07
C ILE A 349 -0.53 -7.90 9.32
N ILE A 350 -1.10 -8.47 8.25
CA ILE A 350 -1.77 -9.78 8.28
C ILE A 350 -1.02 -10.72 7.34
N ARG A 351 -0.53 -11.83 7.88
CA ARG A 351 0.13 -12.90 7.15
C ARG A 351 -0.87 -14.02 6.87
N LEU A 352 -0.93 -14.44 5.61
CA LEU A 352 -1.69 -15.59 5.14
C LEU A 352 -0.70 -16.66 4.71
N GLU A 353 -0.77 -17.84 5.32
CA GLU A 353 0.07 -18.98 4.94
C GLU A 353 -0.74 -20.27 4.94
N SER A 354 -0.76 -20.98 3.81
CA SER A 354 -1.38 -22.30 3.70
C SER A 354 -0.80 -23.07 2.52
N GLY A 355 -0.54 -24.37 2.70
CA GLY A 355 -0.03 -25.22 1.61
C GLY A 355 1.34 -24.83 1.04
N GLY A 356 2.09 -23.94 1.69
CA GLY A 356 3.33 -23.37 1.17
C GLY A 356 3.15 -22.03 0.44
N ASP A 357 1.92 -21.65 0.09
CA ASP A 357 1.59 -20.35 -0.47
C ASP A 357 1.57 -19.28 0.62
N ARG A 358 1.94 -18.06 0.25
CA ARG A 358 2.07 -16.92 1.18
C ARG A 358 1.56 -15.63 0.59
N LEU A 359 0.80 -14.88 1.39
CA LEU A 359 0.40 -13.50 1.10
C LEU A 359 0.53 -12.65 2.36
N MET A 360 1.02 -11.42 2.22
CA MET A 360 1.06 -10.41 3.26
C MET A 360 0.11 -9.27 2.92
N PHE A 361 -0.89 -9.01 3.75
CA PHE A 361 -1.61 -7.74 3.77
C PHE A 361 -0.80 -6.77 4.64
N ALA A 362 -0.10 -5.83 4.01
CA ALA A 362 0.84 -4.92 4.67
C ALA A 362 0.16 -3.71 5.33
N GLY A 363 -1.14 -3.49 5.11
CA GLY A 363 -1.80 -2.26 5.54
C GLY A 363 -1.08 -1.06 4.95
N ASP A 364 -0.67 -0.17 5.84
CA ASP A 364 -0.02 1.10 5.53
C ASP A 364 1.48 1.05 5.83
N ALA A 365 2.06 -0.14 6.01
CA ALA A 365 3.51 -0.30 6.08
C ALA A 365 4.19 -0.08 4.72
N VAL A 366 3.45 -0.21 3.61
CA VAL A 366 3.99 -0.11 2.24
C VAL A 366 3.06 0.72 1.34
N PHE A 367 3.63 1.76 0.75
CA PHE A 367 3.01 2.61 -0.28
C PHE A 367 3.78 2.48 -1.61
N GLN A 368 3.20 2.94 -2.71
CA GLN A 368 3.83 2.89 -4.05
C GLN A 368 5.23 3.53 -4.08
N THR A 369 5.42 4.65 -3.38
CA THR A 369 6.72 5.33 -3.27
C THR A 369 7.78 4.46 -2.58
N GLY A 370 7.33 3.61 -1.65
CA GLY A 370 8.18 2.81 -0.78
C GLY A 370 9.01 1.74 -1.47
N PHE A 371 8.73 1.41 -2.73
CA PHE A 371 9.50 0.43 -3.50
C PHE A 371 10.82 1.04 -3.99
N ASP A 372 10.73 2.12 -4.77
CA ASP A 372 11.89 2.78 -5.36
C ASP A 372 12.57 3.75 -4.38
N LYS A 373 11.79 4.29 -3.44
CA LYS A 373 12.22 5.27 -2.43
C LYS A 373 11.89 4.81 -1.00
N PRO A 374 12.45 3.67 -0.55
CA PRO A 374 12.11 3.07 0.74
C PRO A 374 12.51 3.92 1.97
N ASP A 375 13.34 4.94 1.79
CA ASP A 375 13.82 5.91 2.79
C ASP A 375 13.03 7.23 2.81
N TRP A 376 12.00 7.36 1.96
CA TRP A 376 11.11 8.52 2.01
C TRP A 376 10.06 8.37 3.11
N HIS A 377 9.86 9.44 3.87
CA HIS A 377 8.87 9.50 4.95
C HIS A 377 7.48 9.70 4.35
N ASN A 378 6.53 8.84 4.70
CA ASN A 378 5.14 9.19 4.47
C ASN A 378 4.74 10.19 5.57
N GLY A 379 4.11 11.30 5.19
CA GLY A 379 3.65 12.34 6.12
C GLY A 379 2.65 11.82 7.15
N PHE A 380 2.07 10.65 6.91
CA PHE A 380 1.17 9.98 7.84
C PHE A 380 1.85 9.08 8.87
N ASP A 381 3.16 8.86 8.77
CA ASP A 381 3.91 8.01 9.70
C ASP A 381 4.11 8.71 11.06
N HIS A 382 3.63 8.07 12.13
CA HIS A 382 3.79 8.55 13.50
C HIS A 382 5.20 8.30 14.06
N ASP A 383 5.92 7.31 13.53
CA ASP A 383 7.36 7.15 13.73
C ASP A 383 8.06 6.86 12.39
N PRO A 384 8.43 7.91 11.63
CA PRO A 384 8.92 7.75 10.25
C PRO A 384 10.17 6.88 10.11
N GLU A 385 11.08 6.93 11.09
CA GLU A 385 12.31 6.10 11.09
C GLU A 385 11.98 4.62 11.27
N GLU A 386 11.06 4.32 12.19
CA GLU A 386 10.57 2.96 12.41
C GLU A 386 9.75 2.48 11.20
N ALA A 387 8.97 3.35 10.57
CA ALA A 387 8.22 3.04 9.35
C ALA A 387 9.17 2.65 8.19
N ILE A 388 10.30 3.36 8.00
CA ILE A 388 11.34 2.96 7.05
C ILE A 388 11.89 1.58 7.40
N ARG A 389 12.25 1.35 8.66
CA ARG A 389 12.85 0.08 9.10
C ARG A 389 11.91 -1.09 8.86
N VAL A 390 10.63 -0.92 9.20
CA VAL A 390 9.56 -1.91 8.97
C VAL A 390 9.40 -2.15 7.47
N ARG A 391 9.18 -1.10 6.67
CA ARG A 391 8.99 -1.20 5.23
C ARG A 391 10.13 -1.95 4.54
N ARG A 392 11.38 -1.57 4.82
CA ARG A 392 12.56 -2.25 4.26
C ARG A 392 12.60 -3.72 4.66
N ARG A 393 12.36 -4.04 5.94
CA ARG A 393 12.33 -5.42 6.44
C ARG A 393 11.29 -6.26 5.67
N LEU A 394 10.06 -5.75 5.52
CA LEU A 394 8.97 -6.47 4.86
C LEU A 394 9.24 -6.66 3.36
N LEU A 395 9.69 -5.62 2.67
CA LEU A 395 10.01 -5.70 1.24
C LEU A 395 11.20 -6.63 0.96
N THR A 396 12.24 -6.62 1.82
CA THR A 396 13.34 -7.59 1.75
C THR A 396 12.82 -9.01 1.91
N GLU A 397 12.02 -9.27 2.95
CA GLU A 397 11.45 -10.59 3.21
C GLU A 397 10.64 -11.11 2.00
N LEU A 398 9.78 -10.27 1.43
CA LEU A 398 8.97 -10.63 0.26
C LEU A 398 9.83 -10.88 -0.99
N SER A 399 10.91 -10.10 -1.17
CA SER A 399 11.84 -10.28 -2.29
C SER A 399 12.66 -11.57 -2.20
N GLU A 400 12.94 -12.06 -0.99
CA GLU A 400 13.69 -13.28 -0.74
C GLU A 400 12.80 -14.53 -0.77
N THR A 401 11.57 -14.41 -0.27
CA THR A 401 10.62 -15.54 -0.15
C THR A 401 9.76 -15.75 -1.38
N GLY A 402 9.58 -14.70 -2.21
CA GLY A 402 8.65 -14.72 -3.34
C GLY A 402 7.17 -14.67 -2.95
N GLY A 403 6.84 -14.41 -1.68
CA GLY A 403 5.47 -14.23 -1.22
C GLY A 403 4.75 -13.10 -1.93
N GLN A 404 3.41 -13.15 -1.96
CA GLN A 404 2.59 -12.08 -2.48
C GLN A 404 2.42 -10.95 -1.44
N LEU A 405 2.31 -9.73 -1.93
CA LEU A 405 2.01 -8.52 -1.18
C LEU A 405 0.67 -7.98 -1.62
N LEU A 406 -0.10 -7.51 -0.65
CA LEU A 406 -1.30 -6.71 -0.78
C LEU A 406 -1.17 -5.53 0.19
N ALA A 407 -1.45 -4.30 -0.22
CA ALA A 407 -1.45 -3.14 0.68
C ALA A 407 -2.66 -2.24 0.48
N SER A 408 -3.02 -1.44 1.47
CA SER A 408 -4.24 -0.62 1.43
C SER A 408 -4.24 0.33 0.22
N HIS A 409 -3.07 0.90 -0.08
CA HIS A 409 -2.92 2.04 -0.99
C HIS A 409 -2.12 1.76 -2.28
N LEU A 410 -1.93 0.48 -2.66
CA LEU A 410 -1.43 0.18 -4.02
C LEU A 410 -2.59 0.13 -5.01
N SER A 411 -2.30 0.36 -6.29
CA SER A 411 -3.30 0.32 -7.36
C SER A 411 -4.06 -1.01 -7.34
N PHE A 412 -5.39 -0.94 -7.33
CA PHE A 412 -6.27 -2.11 -7.34
C PHE A 412 -5.90 -3.06 -8.52
N PRO A 413 -5.82 -4.39 -8.32
CA PRO A 413 -6.24 -5.15 -7.14
C PRO A 413 -5.23 -5.19 -5.99
N SER A 414 -4.14 -4.42 -6.07
CA SER A 414 -3.11 -4.29 -5.05
C SER A 414 -2.27 -5.54 -4.78
N VAL A 415 -2.52 -6.65 -5.50
CA VAL A 415 -1.73 -7.88 -5.41
C VAL A 415 -0.50 -7.81 -6.31
N CYS A 416 0.69 -7.99 -5.72
CA CYS A 416 1.97 -8.02 -6.44
C CYS A 416 2.99 -8.94 -5.76
N HIS A 417 4.05 -9.30 -6.47
CA HIS A 417 5.30 -9.76 -5.86
C HIS A 417 6.28 -8.58 -5.73
N VAL A 418 7.29 -8.75 -4.88
CA VAL A 418 8.37 -7.78 -4.70
C VAL A 418 9.64 -8.33 -5.33
N GLY A 419 10.28 -7.56 -6.22
CA GLY A 419 11.61 -7.87 -6.73
C GLY A 419 12.66 -6.98 -6.10
N ALA A 420 13.86 -7.51 -5.85
CA ALA A 420 15.02 -6.69 -5.51
C ALA A 420 15.49 -5.89 -6.73
N ASP A 421 15.91 -4.63 -6.52
CA ASP A 421 16.53 -3.79 -7.53
C ASP A 421 17.66 -2.96 -6.90
N GLY A 422 18.89 -3.48 -6.93
CA GLY A 422 20.01 -2.87 -6.22
C GLY A 422 19.74 -2.74 -4.71
N ASN A 423 19.64 -1.50 -4.21
CA ASN A 423 19.36 -1.19 -2.80
C ASN A 423 17.89 -0.80 -2.54
N THR A 424 17.05 -0.90 -3.58
CA THR A 424 15.62 -0.60 -3.60
C THR A 424 14.84 -1.84 -4.05
N PHE A 425 13.55 -1.68 -4.29
CA PHE A 425 12.65 -2.75 -4.69
C PHE A 425 11.86 -2.32 -5.91
N ARG A 426 11.32 -3.29 -6.64
CA ARG A 426 10.37 -3.05 -7.73
C ARG A 426 9.10 -3.86 -7.51
N VAL A 427 7.97 -3.26 -7.87
CA VAL A 427 6.68 -3.93 -7.90
C VAL A 427 6.63 -4.87 -9.10
N VAL A 428 6.19 -6.11 -8.89
CA VAL A 428 5.86 -7.06 -9.95
C VAL A 428 4.37 -7.38 -9.84
N PRO A 429 3.49 -6.66 -10.56
CA PRO A 429 2.05 -6.88 -10.47
C PRO A 429 1.70 -8.35 -10.69
N ALA A 430 0.76 -8.87 -9.90
CA ALA A 430 0.24 -10.21 -10.15
C ALA A 430 -0.37 -10.27 -11.55
N VAL A 431 -0.16 -11.38 -12.24
CA VAL A 431 -0.79 -11.61 -13.55
C VAL A 431 -2.28 -11.82 -13.32
N TRP A 432 -3.10 -11.11 -14.07
CA TRP A 432 -4.54 -11.31 -14.06
C TRP A 432 -4.88 -12.71 -14.58
N ASP A 433 -5.64 -13.48 -13.81
CA ASP A 433 -5.94 -14.90 -14.08
C ASP A 433 -7.45 -15.22 -14.11
N HIS A 434 -8.30 -14.26 -14.47
CA HIS A 434 -9.77 -14.41 -14.42
C HIS A 434 -10.54 -14.03 -15.70
#